data_AF-A0A7Y2HZF0-F1
#
_entry.id   AF-A0A7Y2HZF0-F1
#
_cell.length_a   1.000
_cell.length_b   1.000
_cell.length_c   1.000
_cell.angle_alpha   90.00
_cell.angle_beta   90.00
_cell.angle_gamma   90.00
#
_symmetry.space_group_name_H-M   'P 1'
#
loop_
_entity.id
_entity.type
_entity.pdbx_description
1 polymer ?
#
loop_
_entity_poly.entity_id
_entity_poly.type
_entity_poly.pdbx_seq_one_letter_code
_entity_poly.pdbx_strand_id
1 'polypeptide(L)'
;MPMTRVFRIIPFAALAALVLATGCTSVTEVFPGERADHVWAAMVAVAETPEYETDDPTERWTVRENEVWVDEENARIEIYRTLDRVLHQPRTRPVRQQRTWRLQVWFDSTEPPVATVVSRGAAVPMHAAGEADRYFADVWNVLEGSPPATRDMPPAMPDVPIIEPTPPEVDDPTRPIIDIDDLEPR
;
A
#
# COMPACT_ATOMS: atom_id res chain seq x y z
N MET A 1 -49.82 36.98 27.32
CA MET A 1 -49.79 35.89 26.32
C MET A 1 -48.33 35.45 26.11
N PRO A 2 -47.86 34.34 26.68
CA PRO A 2 -46.57 33.78 26.33
C PRO A 2 -46.75 32.81 25.15
N MET A 3 -46.09 33.09 24.03
CA MET A 3 -46.10 32.23 22.85
C MET A 3 -44.90 31.28 22.93
N THR A 4 -45.19 30.03 23.29
CA THR A 4 -44.26 28.90 23.30
C THR A 4 -43.76 28.63 21.88
N ARG A 5 -42.45 28.68 21.63
CA ARG A 5 -41.85 28.11 20.41
C ARG A 5 -41.03 26.89 20.78
N VAL A 6 -41.60 25.73 20.48
CA VAL A 6 -40.94 24.42 20.53
C VAL A 6 -40.08 24.32 19.27
N PHE A 7 -38.77 24.48 19.40
CA PHE A 7 -37.82 24.10 18.36
C PHE A 7 -37.44 22.63 18.56
N ARG A 8 -38.11 21.75 17.82
CA ARG A 8 -37.62 20.39 17.56
C ARG A 8 -36.53 20.51 16.48
N ILE A 9 -35.27 20.51 16.90
CA ILE A 9 -34.16 20.33 15.97
C ILE A 9 -33.99 18.82 15.78
N ILE A 10 -34.21 18.42 14.53
CA ILE A 10 -34.12 17.07 13.99
C ILE A 10 -32.71 16.50 14.29
N PRO A 11 -32.57 15.24 14.74
CA PRO A 11 -31.27 14.68 15.06
C PRO A 11 -30.42 14.59 13.79
N PHE A 12 -29.24 15.21 13.85
CA PHE A 12 -28.17 15.23 12.86
C PHE A 12 -27.47 13.86 12.74
N ALA A 13 -28.25 12.79 12.67
CA ALA A 13 -27.77 11.43 12.48
C ALA A 13 -27.98 11.05 11.01
N ALA A 14 -26.89 10.65 10.33
CA ALA A 14 -26.82 9.94 9.04
C ALA A 14 -26.11 10.64 7.86
N LEU A 15 -25.12 11.52 8.07
CA LEU A 15 -24.24 11.94 6.96
C LEU A 15 -22.78 12.18 7.37
N ALA A 16 -22.13 11.17 7.97
CA ALA A 16 -20.67 11.15 8.11
C ALA A 16 -20.09 9.73 8.23
N ALA A 17 -20.75 8.73 7.63
CA ALA A 17 -20.11 7.44 7.35
C ALA A 17 -19.47 7.50 5.94
N LEU A 18 -18.66 8.53 5.69
CA LEU A 18 -17.79 8.54 4.51
C LEU A 18 -16.63 7.61 4.85
N VAL A 19 -16.76 6.39 4.36
CA VAL A 19 -15.75 5.32 4.36
C VAL A 19 -14.36 5.93 4.23
N LEU A 20 -13.60 5.88 5.33
CA LEU A 20 -12.16 6.10 5.35
C LEU A 20 -11.51 4.93 4.61
N ALA A 21 -11.65 4.91 3.28
CA ALA A 21 -10.76 4.17 2.41
C ALA A 21 -9.42 4.93 2.42
N THR A 22 -8.68 4.84 3.53
CA THR A 22 -7.25 5.11 3.55
C THR A 22 -6.62 4.04 2.67
N GLY A 23 -6.55 4.34 1.37
CA GLY A 23 -6.00 3.43 0.37
C GLY A 23 -4.52 3.20 0.65
N CYS A 24 -4.20 2.10 1.33
CA CYS A 24 -2.89 1.49 1.25
C CYS A 24 -2.63 1.25 -0.24
N THR A 25 -1.74 2.06 -0.83
CA THR A 25 -1.37 1.88 -2.23
C THR A 25 -0.33 0.79 -2.26
N SER A 26 -0.64 -0.33 -2.93
CA SER A 26 0.29 -1.43 -3.14
C SER A 26 0.54 -1.67 -4.63
N VAL A 27 1.77 -2.00 -4.98
CA VAL A 27 2.19 -2.37 -6.34
C VAL A 27 2.99 -3.66 -6.25
N THR A 28 2.69 -4.63 -7.12
CA THR A 28 3.35 -5.94 -7.17
C THR A 28 4.05 -6.10 -8.51
N GLU A 29 5.26 -6.65 -8.49
CA GLU A 29 6.09 -6.91 -9.67
C GLU A 29 6.56 -8.37 -9.62
N VAL A 30 6.60 -9.02 -10.80
CA VAL A 30 7.04 -10.41 -10.96
C VAL A 30 8.32 -10.41 -11.80
N PHE A 31 9.31 -11.22 -11.43
CA PHE A 31 10.63 -11.26 -12.06
C PHE A 31 10.87 -12.57 -12.80
N PRO A 32 10.22 -12.81 -13.95
CA PRO A 32 10.35 -14.08 -14.67
C PRO A 32 11.77 -14.28 -15.21
N GLY A 33 12.33 -15.47 -14.99
CA GLY A 33 13.67 -15.84 -15.47
C GLY A 33 14.82 -15.34 -14.60
N GLU A 34 14.52 -14.58 -13.54
CA GLU A 34 15.49 -14.11 -12.58
C GLU A 34 15.61 -15.04 -11.37
N ARG A 35 16.81 -15.13 -10.80
CA ARG A 35 17.03 -15.91 -9.58
C ARG A 35 16.63 -15.10 -8.35
N ALA A 36 15.95 -15.72 -7.40
CA ALA A 36 15.45 -15.03 -6.20
C ALA A 36 16.54 -14.28 -5.41
N ASP A 37 17.74 -14.85 -5.28
CA ASP A 37 18.87 -14.21 -4.60
C ASP A 37 19.40 -12.97 -5.34
N HIS A 38 19.37 -12.98 -6.67
CA HIS A 38 19.74 -11.82 -7.48
C HIS A 38 18.70 -10.71 -7.35
N VAL A 39 17.41 -11.05 -7.41
CA VAL A 39 16.32 -10.09 -7.25
C VAL A 39 16.38 -9.43 -5.86
N TRP A 40 16.56 -10.22 -4.80
CA TRP A 40 16.70 -9.70 -3.44
C TRP A 40 17.89 -8.74 -3.32
N ALA A 41 19.06 -9.11 -3.83
CA ALA A 41 20.25 -8.25 -3.81
C ALA A 41 20.02 -6.93 -4.58
N ALA A 42 19.37 -6.98 -5.74
CA ALA A 42 19.03 -5.80 -6.52
C ALA A 42 18.03 -4.89 -5.79
N MET A 43 17.01 -5.48 -5.15
CA MET A 43 16.05 -4.75 -4.32
C MET A 43 16.72 -3.99 -3.17
N VAL A 44 17.62 -4.65 -2.44
CA VAL A 44 18.39 -4.02 -1.36
C VAL A 44 19.27 -2.89 -1.91
N ALA A 45 20.01 -3.14 -3.00
CA ALA A 45 20.88 -2.14 -3.61
C ALA A 45 20.12 -0.87 -4.04
N VAL A 46 18.94 -1.03 -4.67
CA VAL A 46 18.06 0.08 -5.07
C VAL A 46 17.47 0.82 -3.88
N ALA A 47 17.11 0.10 -2.81
CA ALA A 47 16.61 0.73 -1.60
C ALA A 47 17.68 1.63 -0.97
N GLU A 48 18.92 1.16 -0.89
CA GLU A 48 20.07 1.85 -0.29
C GLU A 48 20.59 3.01 -1.15
N THR A 49 20.65 2.82 -2.47
CA THR A 49 21.21 3.78 -3.42
C THR A 49 20.20 4.11 -4.53
N PRO A 50 19.13 4.83 -4.23
CA PRO A 50 18.09 5.14 -5.21
C PRO A 50 18.55 6.24 -6.19
N GLU A 51 18.17 6.10 -7.45
CA GLU A 51 18.48 7.10 -8.49
C GLU A 51 17.27 8.02 -8.74
N TYR A 52 17.52 9.33 -8.70
CA TYR A 52 16.51 10.38 -8.95
C TYR A 52 17.02 11.45 -9.91
N GLU A 53 18.24 11.29 -10.43
CA GLU A 53 18.75 12.11 -11.49
C GLU A 53 18.04 11.79 -12.81
N THR A 54 17.62 12.84 -13.48
CA THR A 54 16.98 12.78 -14.79
C THR A 54 17.41 14.02 -15.57
N ASP A 55 17.44 13.87 -16.90
CA ASP A 55 17.73 14.96 -17.82
C ASP A 55 16.66 16.05 -17.77
N ASP A 56 15.43 15.72 -17.37
CA ASP A 56 14.36 16.72 -17.18
C ASP A 56 14.52 17.43 -15.82
N PRO A 57 14.88 18.73 -15.79
CA PRO A 57 15.06 19.47 -14.55
C PRO A 57 13.76 19.64 -13.74
N THR A 58 12.60 19.43 -14.36
CA THR A 58 11.29 19.49 -13.68
C THR A 58 10.94 18.21 -12.93
N GLU A 59 11.61 17.10 -13.26
CA GLU A 59 11.42 15.80 -12.62
C GLU A 59 12.54 15.46 -11.63
N ARG A 60 13.69 16.13 -11.73
CA ARG A 60 14.84 15.92 -10.84
C ARG A 60 14.50 16.16 -9.37
N TRP A 61 14.76 15.15 -8.55
CA TRP A 61 14.71 15.22 -7.10
C TRP A 61 16.09 14.95 -6.52
N THR A 62 16.38 15.57 -5.38
CA THR A 62 17.57 15.28 -4.57
C THR A 62 17.14 14.51 -3.33
N VAL A 63 17.78 13.38 -3.10
CA VAL A 63 17.60 12.62 -1.87
C VAL A 63 18.25 13.40 -0.72
N ARG A 64 17.43 13.80 0.26
CA ARG A 64 17.91 14.47 1.46
C ARG A 64 18.21 13.47 2.57
N GLU A 65 17.32 12.51 2.76
CA GLU A 65 17.42 11.45 3.77
C GLU A 65 16.99 10.14 3.14
N ASN A 66 17.72 9.06 3.40
CA ASN A 66 17.39 7.70 2.98
C ASN A 66 17.74 6.74 4.12
N GLU A 67 16.73 6.25 4.83
CA GLU A 67 16.88 5.24 5.88
C GLU A 67 16.27 3.95 5.39
N VAL A 68 17.06 2.87 5.43
CA VAL A 68 16.67 1.55 4.95
C VAL A 68 16.90 0.55 6.07
N TRP A 69 15.88 -0.26 6.35
CA TRP A 69 15.97 -1.39 7.26
C TRP A 69 15.66 -2.68 6.50
N VAL A 70 16.65 -3.57 6.45
CA VAL A 70 16.53 -4.88 5.81
C VAL A 70 16.29 -5.93 6.88
N ASP A 71 15.19 -6.66 6.75
CA ASP A 71 14.78 -7.79 7.58
C ASP A 71 14.84 -9.04 6.70
N GLU A 72 16.02 -9.67 6.65
CA GLU A 72 16.27 -10.86 5.82
C GLU A 72 15.43 -12.05 6.26
N GLU A 73 15.18 -12.21 7.56
CA GLU A 73 14.38 -13.32 8.12
C GLU A 73 12.94 -13.28 7.59
N ASN A 74 12.39 -12.09 7.43
CA ASN A 74 11.02 -11.89 6.94
C ASN A 74 10.95 -11.45 5.48
N ALA A 75 12.06 -11.49 4.74
CA ALA A 75 12.16 -11.04 3.35
C ALA A 75 11.52 -9.65 3.12
N ARG A 76 11.82 -8.71 4.01
CA ARG A 76 11.20 -7.38 4.07
C ARG A 76 12.21 -6.25 4.08
N ILE A 77 11.91 -5.19 3.33
CA ILE A 77 12.69 -3.94 3.33
C ILE A 77 11.76 -2.80 3.75
N GLU A 78 12.17 -2.01 4.74
CA GLU A 78 11.48 -0.77 5.09
C GLU A 78 12.31 0.42 4.64
N ILE A 79 11.65 1.38 3.95
CA ILE A 79 12.31 2.55 3.37
C ILE A 79 11.63 3.80 3.90
N TYR A 80 12.38 4.65 4.59
CA TYR A 80 12.00 6.03 4.88
C TYR A 80 12.87 6.97 4.07
N ARG A 81 12.26 7.83 3.26
CA ARG A 81 13.00 8.71 2.36
C ARG A 81 12.41 10.10 2.32
N THR A 82 13.27 11.12 2.41
CA THR A 82 12.90 12.51 2.20
C THR A 82 13.58 13.03 0.95
N LEU A 83 12.79 13.58 0.04
CA LEU A 83 13.22 14.15 -1.23
C LEU A 83 12.96 15.65 -1.26
N ASP A 84 13.85 16.37 -1.94
CA ASP A 84 13.77 17.81 -2.17
C ASP A 84 13.91 18.15 -3.64
N ARG A 85 13.23 19.22 -4.07
CA ARG A 85 13.59 19.90 -5.32
C ARG A 85 13.27 21.38 -5.27
N VAL A 86 13.87 22.12 -6.20
CA VAL A 86 13.56 23.52 -6.46
C VAL A 86 13.15 23.66 -7.93
N LEU A 87 11.88 24.01 -8.16
CA LEU A 87 11.37 24.21 -9.51
C LEU A 87 11.54 25.66 -9.93
N HIS A 88 12.19 25.87 -11.07
CA HIS A 88 12.34 27.17 -11.73
C HIS A 88 11.39 27.23 -12.92
N GLN A 89 10.34 28.06 -12.82
CA GLN A 89 9.41 28.29 -13.93
C GLN A 89 9.60 29.71 -14.48
N PRO A 90 9.43 29.92 -15.79
CA PRO A 90 9.56 31.25 -16.37
C PRO A 90 8.61 32.25 -15.73
N ARG A 91 9.12 33.42 -15.36
CA ARG A 91 8.36 34.54 -14.79
C ARG A 91 7.69 34.28 -13.43
N THR A 92 8.05 33.21 -12.74
CA THR A 92 7.60 32.95 -11.36
C THR A 92 8.81 32.83 -10.43
N ARG A 93 8.56 32.91 -9.12
CA ARG A 93 9.62 32.69 -8.12
C ARG A 93 9.90 31.18 -8.02
N PRO A 94 11.16 30.76 -7.75
CA PRO A 94 11.47 29.36 -7.53
C PRO A 94 10.60 28.77 -6.43
N VAL A 95 10.08 27.56 -6.64
CA VAL A 95 9.23 26.85 -5.70
C VAL A 95 10.00 25.66 -5.12
N ARG A 96 10.25 25.67 -3.81
CA ARG A 96 10.79 24.51 -3.11
C ARG A 96 9.67 23.51 -2.85
N GLN A 97 9.93 22.25 -3.18
CA GLN A 97 9.03 21.14 -2.90
C GLN A 97 9.77 20.08 -2.10
N GLN A 98 9.05 19.43 -1.18
CA GLN A 98 9.55 18.31 -0.40
C GLN A 98 8.56 17.16 -0.52
N ARG A 99 9.07 15.92 -0.55
CA ARG A 99 8.27 14.69 -0.46
C ARG A 99 8.88 13.77 0.58
N THR A 100 8.03 13.01 1.25
CA THR A 100 8.46 12.00 2.21
C THR A 100 7.75 10.69 1.91
N TRP A 101 8.53 9.62 1.79
CA TRP A 101 8.09 8.28 1.48
C TRP A 101 8.29 7.36 2.69
N ARG A 102 7.30 6.49 2.90
CA ARG A 102 7.34 5.39 3.87
C ARG A 102 6.87 4.15 3.14
N LEU A 103 7.82 3.39 2.61
CA LEU A 103 7.55 2.19 1.82
C LEU A 103 7.91 0.96 2.65
N GLN A 104 7.14 -0.10 2.44
CA GLN A 104 7.46 -1.44 2.90
C GLN A 104 7.46 -2.34 1.68
N VAL A 105 8.56 -3.05 1.46
CA VAL A 105 8.73 -3.95 0.33
C VAL A 105 8.79 -5.37 0.88
N TRP A 106 7.93 -6.24 0.36
CA TRP A 106 7.89 -7.66 0.68
C TRP A 106 8.40 -8.44 -0.52
N PHE A 107 9.17 -9.49 -0.25
CA PHE A 107 9.72 -10.35 -1.28
C PHE A 107 9.28 -11.80 -1.05
N ASP A 108 8.82 -12.44 -2.11
CA ASP A 108 8.50 -13.86 -2.16
C ASP A 108 9.46 -14.55 -3.13
N SER A 109 10.22 -15.50 -2.60
CA SER A 109 11.24 -16.28 -3.32
C SER A 109 10.64 -17.42 -4.17
N THR A 110 9.38 -17.31 -4.59
CA THR A 110 8.75 -18.25 -5.53
C THR A 110 9.50 -18.31 -6.86
N GLU A 111 9.11 -19.26 -7.72
CA GLU A 111 9.56 -19.33 -9.10
C GLU A 111 8.35 -19.07 -10.03
N PRO A 112 8.23 -17.87 -10.64
CA PRO A 112 9.18 -16.75 -10.60
C PRO A 112 9.12 -15.93 -9.29
N PRO A 113 10.19 -15.19 -8.93
CA PRO A 113 10.19 -14.33 -7.75
C PRO A 113 9.17 -13.20 -7.85
N VAL A 114 8.59 -12.80 -6.73
CA VAL A 114 7.56 -11.74 -6.67
C VAL A 114 7.92 -10.74 -5.59
N ALA A 115 7.76 -9.44 -5.87
CA ALA A 115 7.92 -8.40 -4.86
C ALA A 115 6.69 -7.50 -4.81
N THR A 116 6.33 -7.03 -3.61
CA THR A 116 5.22 -6.11 -3.40
C THR A 116 5.66 -4.91 -2.57
N VAL A 117 5.50 -3.70 -3.12
CA VAL A 117 5.68 -2.44 -2.40
C VAL A 117 4.34 -2.00 -1.84
N VAL A 118 4.31 -1.60 -0.57
CA VAL A 118 3.16 -1.00 0.11
C VAL A 118 3.57 0.37 0.65
N SER A 119 2.82 1.41 0.29
CA SER A 119 2.97 2.73 0.89
C SER A 119 2.24 2.81 2.22
N ARG A 120 2.97 3.15 3.28
CA ARG A 120 2.45 3.29 4.66
C ARG A 120 2.25 4.75 5.09
N GLY A 121 2.45 5.72 4.20
CA GLY A 121 2.35 7.15 4.48
C GLY A 121 1.04 7.78 3.99
N ALA A 122 0.74 8.99 4.49
CA ALA A 122 -0.34 9.84 3.98
C ALA A 122 0.00 10.49 2.62
N ALA A 123 0.63 9.72 1.73
CA ALA A 123 0.90 10.17 0.38
C ALA A 123 -0.37 10.13 -0.47
N VAL A 124 -0.45 11.02 -1.46
CA VAL A 124 -1.49 10.92 -2.49
C VAL A 124 -1.28 9.58 -3.21
N PRO A 125 -2.32 8.71 -3.32
CA PRO A 125 -2.17 7.35 -3.84
C PRO A 125 -1.45 7.27 -5.19
N MET A 126 -1.76 8.18 -6.11
CA MET A 126 -1.11 8.25 -7.42
C MET A 126 0.41 8.46 -7.33
N HIS A 127 0.89 9.26 -6.38
CA HIS A 127 2.33 9.47 -6.21
C HIS A 127 3.01 8.27 -5.54
N ALA A 128 2.30 7.56 -4.65
CA ALA A 128 2.81 6.34 -4.04
C ALA A 128 2.97 5.21 -5.07
N ALA A 129 2.01 5.05 -5.99
CA ALA A 129 2.11 4.10 -7.09
C ALA A 129 3.29 4.43 -8.00
N GLY A 130 3.43 5.70 -8.42
CA GLY A 130 4.56 6.11 -9.26
C GLY A 130 5.93 5.93 -8.59
N GLU A 131 6.02 6.11 -7.27
CA GLU A 131 7.25 5.84 -6.54
C GLU A 131 7.59 4.33 -6.48
N ALA A 132 6.58 3.47 -6.33
CA ALA A 132 6.77 2.02 -6.39
C ALA A 132 7.16 1.56 -7.81
N ASP A 133 6.54 2.13 -8.84
CA ASP A 133 6.89 1.86 -10.24
C ASP A 133 8.34 2.24 -10.55
N ARG A 134 8.79 3.40 -10.06
CA ARG A 134 10.18 3.86 -10.19
C ARG A 134 11.13 2.90 -9.48
N TYR A 135 10.81 2.51 -8.25
CA TYR A 135 11.61 1.52 -7.50
C TYR A 135 11.79 0.22 -8.28
N PHE A 136 10.72 -0.34 -8.85
CA PHE A 136 10.85 -1.58 -9.64
C PHE A 136 11.59 -1.37 -10.96
N ALA A 137 11.45 -0.22 -11.62
CA ALA A 137 12.25 0.10 -12.79
C ALA A 137 13.75 0.13 -12.45
N ASP A 138 14.12 0.71 -11.31
CA ASP A 138 15.50 0.73 -10.82
C ASP A 138 16.01 -0.71 -10.53
N VAL A 139 15.16 -1.59 -9.98
CA VAL A 139 15.52 -3.00 -9.75
C VAL A 139 15.81 -3.71 -11.07
N TRP A 140 14.97 -3.52 -12.08
CA TRP A 140 15.22 -4.07 -13.41
C TRP A 140 16.50 -3.55 -14.05
N ASN A 141 16.80 -2.25 -13.87
CA ASN A 141 18.06 -1.66 -14.35
C ASN A 141 19.29 -2.32 -13.71
N VAL A 142 19.24 -2.62 -12.41
CA VAL A 142 20.32 -3.31 -11.69
C VAL A 142 20.46 -4.77 -12.14
N LEU A 143 19.35 -5.44 -12.44
CA LEU A 143 19.34 -6.80 -12.97
C LEU A 143 19.79 -6.88 -14.44
N GLU A 144 20.05 -5.74 -15.10
CA GLU A 144 20.28 -5.63 -16.55
C GLU A 144 19.12 -6.21 -17.39
N GLY A 145 17.96 -6.41 -16.77
CA GLY A 145 16.76 -6.93 -17.39
C GLY A 145 15.87 -5.81 -17.93
N SER A 146 14.74 -6.19 -18.54
CA SER A 146 13.70 -5.24 -18.93
C SER A 146 12.41 -5.56 -18.17
N PRO A 147 11.72 -4.55 -17.59
CA PRO A 147 10.41 -4.76 -17.01
C PRO A 147 9.47 -5.38 -18.06
N PRO A 148 8.57 -6.31 -17.66
CA PRO A 148 7.63 -6.90 -18.60
C PRO A 148 6.81 -5.79 -19.29
N ALA A 149 6.68 -5.87 -20.61
CA ALA A 149 6.09 -4.82 -21.46
C ALA A 149 4.58 -4.59 -21.25
N THR A 150 3.97 -5.17 -20.21
CA THR A 150 2.54 -5.20 -20.01
C THR A 150 2.22 -5.16 -18.51
N ARG A 151 2.03 -3.96 -17.96
CA ARG A 151 1.27 -3.76 -16.72
C ARG A 151 -0.23 -3.79 -17.05
N ASP A 152 -0.72 -4.91 -17.58
CA ASP A 152 -2.16 -5.10 -17.74
C ASP A 152 -2.75 -5.51 -16.40
N MET A 153 -3.34 -4.52 -15.73
CA MET A 153 -4.27 -4.66 -14.61
C MET A 153 -3.63 -5.17 -13.30
N PRO A 154 -4.07 -4.68 -12.13
CA PRO A 154 -3.84 -5.40 -10.88
C PRO A 154 -4.27 -6.86 -11.05
N PRO A 155 -3.60 -7.84 -10.38
CA PRO A 155 -4.14 -9.19 -10.30
C PRO A 155 -5.60 -9.06 -9.87
N ALA A 156 -6.50 -9.62 -10.67
CA ALA A 156 -7.87 -9.83 -10.22
C ALA A 156 -7.75 -10.40 -8.82
N MET A 157 -8.40 -9.75 -7.85
CA MET A 157 -8.51 -10.33 -6.52
C MET A 157 -8.88 -11.80 -6.73
N PRO A 158 -8.23 -12.76 -6.05
CA PRO A 158 -8.69 -14.13 -6.11
C PRO A 158 -10.20 -14.07 -5.88
N ASP A 159 -10.98 -14.72 -6.75
CA ASP A 159 -12.41 -14.90 -6.55
C ASP A 159 -12.56 -15.61 -5.20
N VAL A 160 -12.58 -14.83 -4.12
CA VAL A 160 -13.04 -15.28 -2.82
C VAL A 160 -14.48 -15.63 -3.15
N PRO A 161 -14.87 -16.92 -3.09
CA PRO A 161 -16.26 -17.28 -3.32
C PRO A 161 -17.05 -16.37 -2.39
N ILE A 162 -17.94 -15.58 -2.96
CA ILE A 162 -18.90 -14.81 -2.19
C ILE A 162 -19.65 -15.89 -1.40
N ILE A 163 -19.25 -16.07 -0.14
CA ILE A 163 -20.05 -16.83 0.80
C ILE A 163 -21.27 -15.94 0.94
N GLU A 164 -22.29 -16.25 0.15
CA GLU A 164 -23.61 -15.69 0.33
C GLU A 164 -23.88 -15.83 1.83
N PRO A 165 -24.07 -14.71 2.56
CA PRO A 165 -24.22 -14.79 4.00
C PRO A 165 -25.37 -15.74 4.24
N THR A 166 -25.04 -16.90 4.82
CA THR A 166 -26.05 -17.88 5.18
C THR A 166 -27.05 -17.10 6.01
N PRO A 167 -28.34 -17.09 5.63
CA PRO A 167 -29.36 -16.41 6.40
C PRO A 167 -29.18 -16.82 7.87
N PRO A 168 -29.25 -15.88 8.84
CA PRO A 168 -29.10 -16.25 10.23
C PRO A 168 -30.04 -17.42 10.51
N GLU A 169 -29.46 -18.53 10.96
CA GLU A 169 -30.19 -19.73 11.33
C GLU A 169 -31.28 -19.29 12.31
N VAL A 170 -32.54 -19.39 11.89
CA VAL A 170 -33.68 -19.07 12.74
C VAL A 170 -33.64 -20.09 13.87
N ASP A 171 -33.39 -19.58 15.07
CA ASP A 171 -33.33 -20.37 16.30
C ASP A 171 -34.61 -21.20 16.42
N ASP A 172 -34.49 -22.52 16.18
CA ASP A 172 -35.61 -23.45 16.25
C ASP A 172 -36.00 -23.63 17.72
N PRO A 173 -37.17 -23.14 18.16
CA PRO A 173 -37.58 -23.22 19.57
C PRO A 173 -37.83 -24.66 20.04
N THR A 174 -37.69 -25.65 19.15
CA THR A 174 -37.84 -27.07 19.45
C THR A 174 -36.53 -27.76 19.82
N ARG A 175 -35.37 -27.07 19.74
CA ARG A 175 -34.10 -27.64 20.20
C ARG A 175 -34.15 -27.86 21.72
N PRO A 176 -33.95 -29.09 22.21
CA PRO A 176 -33.90 -29.34 23.65
C PRO A 176 -32.68 -28.60 24.23
N ILE A 177 -32.94 -27.76 25.24
CA ILE A 177 -31.90 -27.15 26.06
C ILE A 177 -31.21 -28.30 26.79
N ILE A 178 -30.00 -28.64 26.39
CA ILE A 178 -29.16 -29.56 27.15
C ILE A 178 -28.62 -28.77 28.33
N ASP A 179 -29.09 -29.10 29.54
CA ASP A 179 -28.59 -28.51 30.77
C ASP A 179 -27.12 -28.93 30.95
N ILE A 180 -26.23 -27.95 31.09
CA ILE A 180 -24.78 -28.18 31.15
C ILE A 180 -24.37 -28.90 32.45
N ASP A 181 -25.27 -28.98 33.43
CA ASP A 181 -25.07 -29.68 34.70
C ASP A 181 -25.19 -31.23 34.59
N ASP A 182 -25.62 -31.79 33.46
CA ASP A 182 -25.70 -33.25 33.26
C ASP A 182 -24.37 -33.88 32.77
N LEU A 183 -23.30 -33.10 32.66
CA LEU A 183 -21.97 -33.58 32.28
C LEU A 183 -21.06 -33.71 33.50
N GLU A 184 -21.43 -34.51 34.49
CA GLU A 184 -20.48 -34.93 35.52
C GLU A 184 -19.49 -35.98 34.98
N PRO A 185 -18.17 -35.81 35.21
CA PRO A 185 -17.18 -36.82 34.89
C PRO A 185 -17.25 -37.97 35.91
N ARG A 186 -17.36 -39.20 35.40
CA ARG A 186 -17.08 -40.43 36.17
C ARG A 186 -15.60 -40.78 36.12
#